data_AF-A0A484BPP5-F1
#
_entry.id   AF-A0A484BPP5-F1
#
_cell.length_a   1.000
_cell.length_b   1.000
_cell.length_c   1.000
_cell.angle_alpha   90.00
_cell.angle_beta   90.00
_cell.angle_gamma   90.00
#
_symmetry.space_group_name_H-M   'P 1'
#
loop_
_entity.id
_entity.type
_entity.pdbx_description
1 polymer ?
#
loop_
_entity_poly.entity_id
_entity_poly.type
_entity_poly.pdbx_seq_one_letter_code
_entity_poly.pdbx_strand_id
1 'polypeptide(L)'
;MKIVFTILLITQLLSLEQAETSRSLESLADYLEHHDLAGAGNTKQCFARYLPELEQVGLTWSKAYADCQQQAKSGRDTVFSQVGGMQQQIRQAALRIDGYIGSCLNITNVLDYFDCFAKLSKQQLMTMYNISFNASENALALTKQLNGIDEERYLCTNRTERSYVLDTAKLFDALDKCLQDAAKVA
;
A
#
# COMPACT_ATOMS: atom_id res chain seq x y z
N MET A 1 6.48 -27.06 -10.59
CA MET A 1 6.14 -26.42 -11.88
C MET A 1 5.65 -24.98 -11.75
N LYS A 2 4.59 -24.69 -11.00
CA LYS A 2 4.06 -23.31 -10.86
C LYS A 2 5.09 -22.30 -10.34
N ILE A 3 5.90 -22.67 -9.35
CA ILE A 3 6.93 -21.79 -8.73
C ILE A 3 8.07 -21.45 -9.71
N VAL A 4 8.47 -22.40 -10.56
CA VAL A 4 9.52 -22.19 -11.58
C VAL A 4 9.02 -21.24 -12.67
N PHE A 5 7.74 -21.37 -13.05
CA PHE A 5 7.11 -20.49 -14.03
C PHE A 5 6.97 -19.05 -13.51
N THR A 6 6.58 -18.85 -12.24
CA THR A 6 6.51 -17.52 -11.65
C THR A 6 7.88 -16.86 -11.53
N ILE A 7 8.93 -17.61 -11.18
CA ILE A 7 10.30 -17.06 -11.12
C ILE A 7 10.78 -16.63 -12.52
N LEU A 8 10.51 -17.43 -13.56
CA LEU A 8 10.84 -17.11 -14.96
C LEU A 8 10.10 -15.88 -15.48
N LEU A 9 8.83 -15.70 -15.11
CA LEU A 9 8.04 -14.52 -15.47
C LEU A 9 8.55 -13.26 -14.76
N ILE A 10 8.92 -13.38 -13.48
CA ILE A 10 9.45 -12.25 -12.70
C ILE A 10 10.82 -11.81 -13.23
N THR A 11 11.71 -12.75 -13.58
CA THR A 11 13.01 -12.42 -14.19
C THR A 11 12.86 -11.80 -15.57
N GLN A 12 11.88 -12.23 -16.38
CA GLN A 12 11.58 -11.60 -17.67
C GLN A 12 11.04 -10.18 -17.53
N LEU A 13 10.19 -9.92 -16.52
CA LEU A 13 9.65 -8.58 -16.23
C LEU A 13 10.75 -7.61 -15.76
N LEU A 14 11.60 -8.03 -14.82
CA LEU A 14 12.77 -7.25 -14.37
C LEU A 14 13.75 -6.95 -15.52
N SER A 15 13.95 -7.90 -16.43
CA SER A 15 14.79 -7.71 -17.60
C SER A 15 14.19 -6.73 -18.61
N LEU A 16 12.86 -6.73 -18.76
CA LEU A 16 12.15 -5.81 -19.67
C LEU A 16 12.24 -4.36 -19.19
N GLU A 17 12.03 -4.15 -17.89
CA GLU A 17 12.06 -2.82 -17.26
C GLU A 17 13.47 -2.22 -17.31
N GLN A 18 14.49 -3.05 -17.10
CA GLN A 18 15.89 -2.65 -17.19
C GLN A 18 16.35 -2.43 -18.65
N ALA A 19 15.80 -3.18 -19.60
CA ALA A 19 16.07 -3.02 -21.04
C ALA A 19 15.38 -1.80 -21.65
N GLU A 20 14.15 -1.46 -21.24
CA GLU A 20 13.49 -0.22 -21.69
C GLU A 20 14.22 1.02 -21.17
N THR A 21 14.66 0.99 -19.91
CA THR A 21 15.43 2.08 -19.31
C THR A 21 16.78 2.25 -20.02
N SER A 22 17.53 1.16 -20.28
CA SER A 22 18.80 1.22 -21.01
C SER A 22 18.64 1.72 -22.45
N ARG A 23 17.59 1.27 -23.14
CA ARG A 23 17.30 1.63 -24.53
C ARG A 23 16.90 3.11 -24.68
N SER A 24 16.23 3.69 -23.68
CA SER A 24 15.89 5.11 -23.67
C SER A 24 17.14 6.01 -23.53
N LEU A 25 18.07 5.61 -22.65
CA LEU A 25 19.34 6.30 -22.42
C LEU A 25 20.26 6.21 -23.64
N GLU A 26 20.33 5.02 -24.27
CA GLU A 26 21.06 4.81 -25.52
C GLU A 26 20.50 5.67 -26.65
N SER A 27 19.17 5.80 -26.78
CA SER A 27 18.57 6.63 -27.83
C SER A 27 18.86 8.13 -27.66
N LEU A 28 18.95 8.60 -26.41
CA LEU A 28 19.31 9.98 -26.12
C LEU A 28 20.80 10.25 -26.35
N ALA A 29 21.66 9.29 -25.99
CA ALA A 29 23.09 9.36 -26.28
C ALA A 29 23.34 9.41 -27.81
N ASP A 30 22.66 8.56 -28.57
CA ASP A 30 22.73 8.50 -30.03
C ASP A 30 22.20 9.79 -30.69
N TYR A 31 21.10 10.35 -30.17
CA TYR A 31 20.56 11.64 -30.60
C TYR A 31 21.54 12.80 -30.38
N LEU A 32 22.16 12.86 -29.19
CA LEU A 32 23.18 13.84 -28.86
C LEU A 32 24.47 13.64 -29.67
N GLU A 33 24.71 12.42 -30.16
CA GLU A 33 25.84 12.09 -31.01
C GLU A 33 25.68 12.58 -32.46
N HIS A 34 24.47 12.47 -33.01
CA HIS A 34 24.16 12.84 -34.39
C HIS A 34 23.81 14.33 -34.59
N HIS A 35 23.41 15.04 -33.54
CA HIS A 35 23.16 16.49 -33.59
C HIS A 35 24.33 17.27 -32.98
N ASP A 36 25.39 17.41 -33.78
CA ASP A 36 26.56 18.24 -33.51
C ASP A 36 26.19 19.73 -33.64
N LEU A 37 25.56 20.29 -32.60
CA LEU A 37 25.49 21.73 -32.40
C LEU A 37 26.91 22.17 -32.05
N ALA A 38 27.52 23.10 -32.81
CA ALA A 38 28.80 23.71 -32.46
C ALA A 38 28.85 23.94 -30.93
N GLY A 39 29.74 23.26 -30.21
CA GLY A 39 29.69 23.08 -28.74
C GLY A 39 29.39 21.68 -28.20
N ALA A 40 29.12 20.68 -29.06
CA ALA A 40 28.57 19.37 -28.69
C ALA A 40 29.40 18.54 -27.70
N GLY A 41 30.71 18.76 -27.60
CA GLY A 41 31.55 18.10 -26.61
C GLY A 41 31.12 18.41 -25.17
N ASN A 42 30.75 19.67 -24.90
CA ASN A 42 30.33 20.13 -23.57
C ASN A 42 28.87 19.73 -23.27
N THR A 43 27.99 19.74 -24.28
CA THR A 43 26.59 19.29 -24.15
C THR A 43 26.49 17.81 -23.81
N LYS A 44 27.24 16.94 -24.50
CA LYS A 44 27.30 15.49 -24.20
C LYS A 44 27.79 15.24 -22.77
N GLN A 45 28.77 16.00 -22.30
CA GLN A 45 29.27 15.91 -20.92
C GLN A 45 28.21 16.29 -19.88
N CYS A 46 27.41 17.32 -20.15
CA CYS A 46 26.29 17.70 -19.27
C CYS A 46 25.29 16.55 -19.11
N PHE A 47 24.82 15.95 -20.21
CA PHE A 47 23.89 14.83 -20.15
C PHE A 47 24.52 13.58 -19.52
N ALA A 48 25.76 13.24 -19.88
CA ALA A 48 26.48 12.10 -19.30
C ALA A 48 26.64 12.22 -17.78
N ARG A 49 26.70 13.44 -17.25
CA ARG A 49 26.75 13.71 -15.82
C ARG A 49 25.38 13.62 -15.15
N TYR A 50 24.39 14.35 -15.66
CA TYR A 50 23.14 14.56 -14.93
C TYR A 50 22.08 13.48 -15.19
N LEU A 51 22.14 12.73 -16.29
CA LEU A 51 21.19 11.63 -16.52
C LEU A 51 21.29 10.51 -15.47
N PRO A 52 22.50 9.99 -15.12
CA PRO A 52 22.61 9.00 -14.05
C PRO A 52 22.15 9.54 -12.69
N GLU A 53 22.38 10.83 -12.41
CA GLU A 53 21.91 11.46 -11.16
C GLU A 53 20.38 11.52 -11.11
N LEU A 54 19.72 11.86 -12.22
CA LEU A 54 18.26 11.86 -12.34
C LEU A 54 17.67 10.45 -12.19
N GLU A 55 18.29 9.45 -12.81
CA GLU A 55 17.90 8.04 -12.66
C GLU A 55 18.02 7.60 -11.19
N GLN A 56 19.12 7.95 -10.52
CA GLN A 56 19.33 7.61 -9.12
C GLN A 56 18.29 8.26 -8.19
N VAL A 57 17.87 9.49 -8.46
CA VAL A 57 16.77 10.15 -7.73
C VAL A 57 15.45 9.41 -7.95
N GLY A 58 15.16 9.00 -9.18
CA GLY A 58 13.98 8.17 -9.51
C GLY A 58 13.97 6.81 -8.80
N LEU A 59 15.10 6.11 -8.80
CA LEU A 59 15.25 4.83 -8.09
C LEU A 59 15.07 4.98 -6.59
N THR A 60 15.62 6.05 -6.01
CA THR A 60 15.49 6.37 -4.58
C THR A 60 14.03 6.61 -4.22
N TRP A 61 13.32 7.41 -5.00
CA TRP A 61 11.88 7.65 -4.83
C TRP A 61 11.06 6.38 -4.94
N SER A 62 11.26 5.59 -6.01
CA SER A 62 10.50 4.37 -6.28
C SER A 62 10.63 3.38 -5.12
N LYS A 63 11.86 3.17 -4.64
CA LYS A 63 12.13 2.30 -3.48
C LYS A 63 11.44 2.83 -2.21
N ALA A 64 11.65 4.10 -1.87
CA ALA A 64 11.08 4.68 -0.66
C ALA A 64 9.54 4.69 -0.70
N TYR A 65 8.93 4.92 -1.86
CA TYR A 65 7.49 4.86 -2.05
C TYR A 65 6.97 3.42 -1.84
N ALA A 66 7.63 2.43 -2.44
CA ALA A 66 7.30 1.02 -2.25
C ALA A 66 7.42 0.58 -0.79
N ASP A 67 8.45 1.04 -0.08
CA ASP A 67 8.64 0.78 1.34
C ASP A 67 7.47 1.35 2.19
N CYS A 68 7.01 2.57 1.91
CA CYS A 68 5.82 3.15 2.56
C CYS A 68 4.57 2.26 2.36
N GLN A 69 4.36 1.75 1.14
CA GLN A 69 3.23 0.88 0.82
C GLN A 69 3.33 -0.45 1.56
N GLN A 70 4.52 -1.05 1.58
CA GLN A 70 4.77 -2.32 2.24
C GLN A 70 4.60 -2.21 3.76
N GLN A 71 5.07 -1.11 4.37
CA GLN A 71 4.88 -0.86 5.79
C GLN A 71 3.39 -0.77 6.15
N ALA A 72 2.60 -0.03 5.35
CA ALA A 72 1.16 0.08 5.55
C ALA A 72 0.45 -1.27 5.41
N LYS A 73 0.84 -2.07 4.41
CA LYS A 73 0.33 -3.43 4.22
C LYS A 73 0.63 -4.31 5.43
N SER A 74 1.89 -4.37 5.87
CA SER A 74 2.29 -5.14 7.04
C SER A 74 1.57 -4.70 8.32
N GLY A 75 1.34 -3.39 8.47
CA GLY A 75 0.54 -2.83 9.57
C GLY A 75 -0.90 -3.35 9.55
N ARG A 76 -1.56 -3.33 8.38
CA ARG A 76 -2.92 -3.86 8.22
C ARG A 76 -2.99 -5.35 8.52
N ASP A 77 -2.03 -6.13 8.00
CA ASP A 77 -1.96 -7.58 8.25
C ASP A 77 -1.82 -7.88 9.76
N THR A 78 -0.99 -7.09 10.45
CA THR A 78 -0.81 -7.18 11.91
C THR A 78 -2.12 -6.89 12.64
N VAL A 79 -2.80 -5.80 12.30
CA VAL A 79 -4.10 -5.44 12.89
C VAL A 79 -5.12 -6.57 12.68
N PHE A 80 -5.23 -7.11 11.46
CA PHE A 80 -6.20 -8.18 11.18
C PHE A 80 -5.89 -9.50 11.90
N SER A 81 -4.62 -9.82 12.14
CA SER A 81 -4.24 -11.00 12.94
C SER A 81 -4.77 -10.94 14.39
N GLN A 82 -5.00 -9.73 14.92
CA GLN A 82 -5.46 -9.52 16.29
C GLN A 82 -7.00 -9.57 16.41
N VAL A 83 -7.74 -9.46 15.30
CA VAL A 83 -9.21 -9.42 15.28
C VAL A 83 -9.85 -10.79 15.59
N GLY A 84 -9.11 -11.89 15.37
CA GLY A 84 -9.65 -13.25 15.55
C GLY A 84 -10.21 -13.51 16.95
N GLY A 85 -9.53 -13.03 18.00
CA GLY A 85 -10.01 -13.19 19.39
C GLY A 85 -11.32 -12.46 19.64
N MET A 86 -11.46 -11.22 19.16
CA MET A 86 -12.66 -10.40 19.30
C MET A 86 -13.87 -11.03 18.58
N GLN A 87 -13.64 -11.52 17.36
CA GLN A 87 -14.69 -12.21 16.59
C GLN A 87 -15.17 -13.48 17.29
N GLN A 88 -14.27 -14.25 17.90
CA GLN A 88 -14.65 -15.47 18.61
C GLN A 88 -15.49 -15.19 19.85
N GLN A 89 -15.20 -14.12 20.60
CA GLN A 89 -16.01 -13.74 21.75
C GLN A 89 -17.46 -13.39 21.36
N ILE A 90 -17.63 -12.57 20.31
CA ILE A 90 -18.95 -12.23 19.77
C ILE A 90 -19.66 -13.48 19.23
N ARG A 91 -18.96 -14.33 18.48
CA ARG A 91 -19.49 -15.59 17.96
C ARG A 91 -20.02 -16.48 19.07
N GLN A 92 -19.24 -16.70 20.13
CA GLN A 92 -19.67 -17.52 21.26
C GLN A 92 -20.89 -16.95 21.96
N ALA A 93 -20.98 -15.62 22.09
CA ALA A 93 -22.16 -14.97 22.65
C ALA A 93 -23.40 -15.17 21.77
N ALA A 94 -23.26 -15.01 20.45
CA ALA A 94 -24.34 -15.23 19.50
C ALA A 94 -24.82 -16.70 19.51
N LEU A 95 -23.89 -17.65 19.56
CA LEU A 95 -24.21 -19.08 19.63
C LEU A 95 -24.96 -19.47 20.91
N ARG A 96 -24.79 -18.74 22.02
CA ARG A 96 -25.60 -18.97 23.23
C ARG A 96 -27.07 -18.58 23.02
N ILE A 97 -27.33 -17.49 22.30
CA ILE A 97 -28.68 -17.06 21.95
C ILE A 97 -29.30 -18.06 20.98
N ASP A 98 -28.55 -18.46 19.95
CA ASP A 98 -28.97 -19.46 18.97
C ASP A 98 -29.29 -20.82 19.64
N GLY A 99 -28.43 -21.29 20.54
CA GLY A 99 -28.66 -22.51 21.32
C GLY A 99 -29.95 -22.45 22.15
N TYR A 100 -30.23 -21.30 22.78
CA TYR A 100 -31.48 -21.09 23.51
C TYR A 100 -32.70 -21.17 22.58
N ILE A 101 -32.64 -20.49 21.42
CA ILE A 101 -33.70 -20.52 20.41
C ILE A 101 -33.93 -21.97 19.96
N GLY A 102 -32.85 -22.70 19.65
CA GLY A 102 -32.90 -24.11 19.27
C GLY A 102 -33.55 -24.99 20.35
N SER A 103 -33.25 -24.74 21.63
CA SER A 103 -33.91 -25.45 22.74
C SER A 103 -35.42 -25.20 22.77
N CYS A 104 -35.87 -23.95 22.57
CA CYS A 104 -37.31 -23.66 22.51
C CYS A 104 -37.99 -24.30 21.30
N LEU A 105 -37.33 -24.34 20.13
CA LEU A 105 -37.86 -24.94 18.91
C LEU A 105 -38.13 -26.45 19.03
N ASN A 106 -37.42 -27.14 19.94
CA ASN A 106 -37.58 -28.58 20.15
C ASN A 106 -38.68 -28.95 21.15
N ILE A 107 -39.39 -27.97 21.72
CA ILE A 107 -40.47 -28.23 22.68
C ILE A 107 -41.75 -28.61 21.93
N THR A 108 -42.33 -29.76 22.28
CA THR A 108 -43.56 -30.28 21.66
C THR A 108 -44.84 -29.80 22.36
N ASN A 109 -44.77 -29.50 23.66
CA ASN A 109 -45.90 -28.94 24.40
C ASN A 109 -46.12 -27.48 23.99
N VAL A 110 -47.34 -27.16 23.54
CA VAL A 110 -47.67 -25.85 22.99
C VAL A 110 -47.53 -24.71 24.01
N LEU A 111 -47.94 -24.93 25.26
CA LEU A 111 -47.85 -23.89 26.29
C LEU A 111 -46.39 -23.65 26.69
N ASP A 112 -45.62 -24.72 26.88
CA ASP A 112 -44.20 -24.62 27.20
C ASP A 112 -43.39 -23.98 26.07
N TYR A 113 -43.77 -24.26 24.81
CA TYR A 113 -43.17 -23.64 23.63
C TYR A 113 -43.32 -22.11 23.67
N PHE A 114 -44.55 -21.62 23.90
CA PHE A 114 -44.80 -20.18 23.98
C PHE A 114 -44.14 -19.54 25.21
N ASP A 115 -44.16 -20.20 26.37
CA ASP A 115 -43.52 -19.70 27.59
C ASP A 115 -41.99 -19.64 27.45
N CYS A 116 -41.37 -20.58 26.75
CA CYS A 116 -39.94 -20.55 26.44
C CYS A 116 -39.57 -19.29 25.65
N PHE A 117 -40.27 -19.01 24.55
CA PHE A 117 -40.00 -17.81 23.75
C PHE A 117 -40.36 -16.50 24.49
N ALA A 118 -41.37 -16.52 25.36
CA ALA A 118 -41.71 -15.37 26.19
C ALA A 118 -40.56 -14.99 27.17
N LYS A 119 -39.70 -15.95 27.53
CA LYS A 119 -38.53 -15.73 28.40
C LYS A 119 -37.26 -15.34 27.63
N LEU A 120 -37.22 -15.54 26.30
CA LEU A 120 -36.06 -15.25 25.46
C LEU A 120 -35.53 -13.83 25.67
N SER A 121 -36.42 -12.83 25.58
CA SER A 121 -36.03 -11.43 25.72
C SER A 121 -35.44 -11.17 27.11
N LYS A 122 -36.09 -11.64 28.18
CA LYS A 122 -35.61 -11.45 29.56
C LYS A 122 -34.26 -12.12 29.82
N GLN A 123 -34.05 -13.32 29.29
CA GLN A 123 -32.84 -14.11 29.56
C GLN A 123 -31.66 -13.76 28.65
N GLN A 124 -31.92 -13.27 27.43
CA GLN A 124 -30.87 -12.98 26.45
C GLN A 124 -30.65 -11.48 26.18
N LEU A 125 -31.45 -10.57 26.76
CA LEU A 125 -31.28 -9.12 26.57
C LEU A 125 -29.85 -8.65 26.87
N MET A 126 -29.29 -9.06 28.01
CA MET A 126 -27.92 -8.70 28.39
C MET A 126 -26.88 -9.27 27.41
N THR A 127 -27.06 -10.52 26.96
CA THR A 127 -26.18 -11.13 25.95
C THR A 127 -26.23 -10.35 24.64
N MET A 128 -27.43 -10.00 24.18
CA MET A 128 -27.65 -9.23 22.95
C MET A 128 -27.04 -7.83 23.05
N TYR A 129 -27.25 -7.15 24.17
CA TYR A 129 -26.68 -5.83 24.42
C TYR A 129 -25.15 -5.88 24.43
N ASN A 130 -24.55 -6.87 25.10
CA ASN A 130 -23.10 -7.05 25.10
C ASN A 130 -22.52 -7.36 23.71
N ILE A 131 -23.23 -8.14 22.89
CA ILE A 131 -22.85 -8.36 21.49
C ILE A 131 -22.82 -7.02 20.75
N SER A 132 -23.91 -6.25 20.83
CA SER A 132 -24.04 -4.96 20.14
C SER A 132 -22.97 -3.97 20.59
N PHE A 133 -22.76 -3.85 21.90
CA PHE A 133 -21.78 -2.95 22.50
C PHE A 133 -20.36 -3.32 22.06
N ASN A 134 -19.94 -4.57 22.28
CA ASN A 134 -18.59 -5.01 21.91
C ASN A 134 -18.35 -4.96 20.41
N ALA A 135 -19.34 -5.28 19.58
CA ALA A 135 -19.21 -5.18 18.13
C ALA A 135 -18.96 -3.72 17.70
N SER A 136 -19.71 -2.78 18.28
CA SER A 136 -19.57 -1.35 17.97
C SER A 136 -18.22 -0.80 18.41
N GLU A 137 -17.81 -1.08 19.66
CA GLU A 137 -16.52 -0.64 20.20
C GLU A 137 -15.34 -1.24 19.41
N ASN A 138 -15.38 -2.54 19.11
CA ASN A 138 -14.33 -3.20 18.34
C ASN A 138 -14.25 -2.67 16.90
N ALA A 139 -15.40 -2.40 16.26
CA ALA A 139 -15.44 -1.83 14.92
C ALA A 139 -14.86 -0.41 14.89
N LEU A 140 -15.18 0.43 15.89
CA LEU A 140 -14.63 1.77 16.03
C LEU A 140 -13.11 1.73 16.26
N ALA A 141 -12.65 0.88 17.19
CA ALA A 141 -11.23 0.71 17.49
C ALA A 141 -10.44 0.24 16.26
N LEU A 142 -10.97 -0.75 15.53
CA LEU A 142 -10.37 -1.26 14.29
C LEU A 142 -10.31 -0.16 13.23
N THR A 143 -11.40 0.58 13.03
CA THR A 143 -11.45 1.70 12.08
C THR A 143 -10.39 2.75 12.40
N LYS A 144 -10.24 3.11 13.68
CA LYS A 144 -9.22 4.07 14.12
C LYS A 144 -7.81 3.60 13.81
N GLN A 145 -7.50 2.32 14.07
CA GLN A 145 -6.18 1.76 13.77
C GLN A 145 -5.89 1.75 12.27
N LEU A 146 -6.86 1.33 11.45
CA LEU A 146 -6.71 1.31 9.99
C LEU A 146 -6.55 2.72 9.41
N ASN A 147 -7.30 3.70 9.92
CA ASN A 147 -7.14 5.09 9.52
C ASN A 147 -5.75 5.63 9.87
N GLY A 148 -5.23 5.32 11.06
CA GLY A 148 -3.88 5.72 11.45
C GLY A 148 -2.80 5.16 10.50
N ILE A 149 -2.95 3.90 10.07
CA ILE A 149 -2.05 3.30 9.07
C ILE A 149 -2.13 4.02 7.72
N ASP A 150 -3.34 4.39 7.29
CA ASP A 150 -3.55 5.09 6.02
C ASP A 150 -3.01 6.51 6.05
N GLU A 151 -3.16 7.21 7.17
CA GLU A 151 -2.56 8.51 7.42
C GLU A 151 -1.03 8.44 7.39
N GLU A 152 -0.42 7.47 8.08
CA GLU A 152 1.03 7.29 8.09
C GLU A 152 1.57 6.99 6.68
N ARG A 153 0.89 6.10 5.93
CA ARG A 153 1.22 5.81 4.53
C ARG A 153 1.17 7.08 3.68
N TYR A 154 0.11 7.88 3.83
CA TYR A 154 -0.04 9.12 3.08
C TYR A 154 1.09 10.10 3.41
N LEU A 155 1.40 10.30 4.69
CA LEU A 155 2.49 11.18 5.11
C LEU A 155 3.85 10.70 4.61
N CYS A 156 4.10 9.38 4.66
CA CYS A 156 5.33 8.77 4.16
C CYS A 156 5.50 9.02 2.65
N THR A 157 4.49 8.66 1.85
CA THR A 157 4.51 8.83 0.40
C THR A 157 4.61 10.30 -0.03
N ASN A 158 3.90 11.21 0.64
CA ASN A 158 3.98 12.64 0.39
C ASN A 158 5.39 13.21 0.66
N ARG A 159 6.04 12.78 1.75
CA ARG A 159 7.43 13.19 2.03
C ARG A 159 8.41 12.69 0.97
N THR A 160 8.26 11.44 0.55
CA THR A 160 9.09 10.84 -0.51
C THR A 160 8.89 11.56 -1.84
N GLU A 161 7.64 11.89 -2.20
CA GLU A 161 7.31 12.68 -3.39
C GLU A 161 7.92 14.08 -3.33
N ARG A 162 7.82 14.75 -2.18
CA ARG A 162 8.42 16.07 -1.98
C ARG A 162 9.93 16.03 -2.20
N SER A 163 10.62 15.02 -1.67
CA SER A 163 12.06 14.86 -1.88
C SER A 163 12.40 14.65 -3.35
N TYR A 164 11.66 13.76 -4.03
CA TYR A 164 11.81 13.52 -5.47
C TYR A 164 11.69 14.81 -6.28
N VAL A 165 10.58 15.55 -6.11
CA VAL A 165 10.34 16.80 -6.84
C VAL A 165 11.44 17.81 -6.59
N LEU A 166 11.86 18.01 -5.34
CA LEU A 166 12.89 18.99 -5.00
C LEU A 166 14.27 18.61 -5.53
N ASP A 167 14.63 17.33 -5.47
CA ASP A 167 15.94 16.87 -5.92
C ASP A 167 16.02 16.81 -7.45
N THR A 168 14.96 16.36 -8.11
CA THR A 168 14.84 16.44 -9.57
C THR A 168 14.88 17.88 -10.08
N ALA A 169 14.20 18.83 -9.40
CA ALA A 169 14.26 20.25 -9.75
C ALA A 169 15.69 20.80 -9.66
N LYS A 170 16.43 20.49 -8.58
CA LYS A 170 17.85 20.90 -8.44
C LYS A 170 18.73 20.33 -9.56
N LEU A 171 18.50 19.07 -9.95
CA LEU A 171 19.25 18.43 -11.02
C LEU A 171 18.94 19.06 -12.38
N PHE A 172 17.68 19.39 -12.66
CA PHE A 172 17.33 20.12 -13.88
C PHE A 172 17.92 21.53 -13.92
N ASP A 173 17.89 22.27 -12.80
CA ASP A 173 18.53 23.59 -12.71
C ASP A 173 20.05 23.50 -12.95
N ALA A 174 20.70 22.43 -12.48
CA ALA A 174 22.13 22.20 -12.67
C ALA A 174 22.45 21.80 -14.13
N LEU A 175 21.63 20.93 -14.72
CA LEU A 175 21.72 20.55 -16.12
C LEU A 175 21.54 21.77 -17.05
N ASP A 176 20.51 22.59 -16.82
CA ASP A 176 20.25 23.79 -17.60
C ASP A 176 21.43 24.76 -17.57
N LYS A 177 22.00 25.03 -16.38
CA LYS A 177 23.23 25.83 -16.25
C LYS A 177 24.40 25.24 -17.04
N CYS A 178 24.61 23.94 -16.95
CA CYS A 178 25.67 23.25 -17.70
C CYS A 178 25.48 23.43 -19.22
N LEU A 179 24.25 23.26 -19.71
CA LEU A 179 23.92 23.44 -21.12
C LEU A 179 24.11 24.88 -21.59
N GLN A 180 23.70 25.86 -20.78
CA GLN A 180 23.91 27.28 -21.08
C GLN A 180 25.40 27.62 -21.16
N ASP A 181 26.22 27.10 -20.25
CA ASP A 181 27.66 27.35 -20.27
C ASP A 181 28.34 26.61 -21.44
N ALA A 182 27.90 25.40 -21.77
CA ALA A 182 28.32 24.68 -22.97
C ALA A 182 28.04 25.49 -24.25
N ALA A 183 26.89 26.16 -24.33
CA ALA A 183 26.51 27.00 -25.47
C ALA A 183 27.27 28.33 -25.57
N LYS A 184 27.83 28.85 -24.47
CA LYS A 184 28.65 30.09 -24.48
C LYS A 184 30.10 29.86 -24.91
N VAL A 185 30.59 28.63 -24.81
CA VAL A 185 31.98 28.24 -25.13
C VAL A 185 32.09 27.67 -26.57
N ALA A 186 30.96 27.56 -27.26
CA ALA A 186 30.83 27.20 -28.67
C ALA A 186 31.04 28.39 -29.61
#